data_AF-U7QYH1-F1
#
_entry.id   AF-U7QYH1-F1
#
_cell.length_a   1.000
_cell.length_b   1.000
_cell.length_c   1.000
_cell.angle_alpha   90.00
_cell.angle_beta   90.00
_cell.angle_gamma   90.00
#
_symmetry.space_group_name_H-M   'P 1'
#
loop_
_entity.id
_entity.type
_entity.pdbx_description
1 polymer ?
#
loop_
_entity_poly.entity_id
_entity_poly.type
_entity_poly.pdbx_seq_one_letter_code
_entity_poly.pdbx_strand_id
1 'polypeptide(L)'
;MLVSPSTLLVAVRTINNLWRYEYQSQNARLIADKASRMYDKMRLFVDDMQGLGQSLDKAQINYRLAMNKLTEGRGNLISQAEGFRKLGVEVKRSIDPELANKANQPSCAND
;
A
#
# COMPACT_ATOMS: atom_id res chain seq x y z
N MET A 1 24.60 61.38 32.31
CA MET A 1 23.46 60.57 32.78
C MET A 1 24.00 59.41 33.59
N LEU A 2 23.79 59.43 34.91
CA LEU A 2 24.21 58.35 35.79
C LEU A 2 23.18 57.23 35.65
N VAL A 3 23.59 56.10 35.09
CA VAL A 3 22.70 54.95 34.91
C VAL A 3 22.35 54.40 36.30
N SER A 4 21.08 54.44 36.68
CA SER A 4 20.62 53.87 37.95
C SER A 4 20.52 52.35 37.83
N PRO A 5 20.87 51.55 38.87
CA PRO A 5 20.86 50.08 38.81
C PRO A 5 19.56 49.44 38.31
N SER A 6 18.43 50.12 38.53
CA SER A 6 17.11 49.71 38.03
C SER A 6 17.02 49.74 36.50
N THR A 7 17.61 50.73 35.83
CA THR A 7 17.61 50.86 34.37
C THR A 7 18.44 49.75 33.70
N LEU A 8 19.57 49.36 34.30
CA LEU A 8 20.37 48.22 33.82
C LEU A 8 19.63 46.90 33.95
N LEU A 9 18.95 46.68 35.08
CA LEU A 9 18.16 45.47 35.29
C LEU A 9 17.02 45.35 34.29
N VAL A 10 16.36 46.47 33.96
CA VAL A 10 15.34 46.51 32.89
C VAL A 10 15.97 46.17 31.54
N ALA A 11 17.12 46.76 31.17
CA ALA A 11 17.79 46.47 29.91
C ALA A 11 18.17 44.98 29.77
N VAL A 12 18.74 44.36 30.81
CA VAL A 12 19.10 42.92 30.81
C VAL A 12 17.86 42.02 30.69
N ARG A 13 16.76 42.34 31.38
CA ARG A 13 15.49 41.61 31.24
C ARG A 13 14.91 41.74 29.84
N THR A 14 14.97 42.92 29.24
CA THR A 14 14.53 43.16 27.86
C THR A 14 15.35 42.34 26.88
N ILE A 15 16.68 42.30 27.03
CA ILE A 15 17.55 41.44 26.24
C ILE A 15 17.14 39.98 26.43
N ASN A 16 17.06 39.47 27.66
CA ASN A 16 16.66 38.08 27.91
C ASN A 16 15.30 37.74 27.25
N ASN A 17 14.31 38.62 27.36
CA ASN A 17 13.02 38.44 26.71
C ASN A 17 13.12 38.44 25.16
N LEU A 18 13.97 39.28 24.58
CA LEU A 18 14.23 39.30 23.14
C LEU A 18 14.82 37.98 22.65
N TRP A 19 15.85 37.47 23.34
CA TRP A 19 16.46 36.17 23.03
C TRP A 19 15.45 35.04 23.15
N ARG A 20 14.60 35.07 24.18
CA ARG A 20 13.56 34.05 24.40
C ARG A 20 12.51 34.07 23.29
N TYR A 21 12.11 35.25 22.84
CA TYR A 21 11.20 35.42 21.72
C TYR A 21 11.83 34.94 20.41
N GLU A 22 13.08 35.31 20.14
CA GLU A 22 13.81 34.89 18.95
C GLU A 22 13.95 33.36 18.89
N TYR A 23 14.32 32.73 20.00
CA TYR A 23 14.42 31.27 20.10
C TYR A 23 13.08 30.57 19.88
N GLN A 24 11.99 31.10 20.47
CA GLN A 24 10.64 30.58 20.24
C GLN A 24 10.21 30.72 18.77
N SER A 25 10.51 31.85 18.13
CA SER A 25 10.23 32.11 16.71
C SER A 25 11.00 31.14 15.80
N GLN A 26 12.29 30.93 16.08
CA GLN A 26 13.12 29.97 15.34
C GLN A 26 12.59 28.53 15.49
N ASN A 27 12.24 28.10 16.69
CA ASN A 27 11.67 26.78 16.92
C ASN A 27 10.32 26.59 16.22
N ALA A 28 9.44 27.58 16.27
CA ALA A 28 8.16 27.55 15.56
C ALA A 28 8.39 27.39 14.03
N ARG A 29 9.37 28.10 13.47
CA ARG A 29 9.73 27.98 12.06
C ARG A 29 10.28 26.59 11.71
N LEU A 30 11.13 26.02 12.56
CA LEU A 30 11.66 24.68 12.37
C LEU A 30 10.57 23.60 12.45
N ILE A 31 9.62 23.75 13.37
CA ILE A 31 8.47 22.86 13.49
C ILE A 31 7.61 22.96 12.22
N ALA A 32 7.33 24.17 11.75
CA ALA A 32 6.55 24.39 10.53
C ALA A 32 7.21 23.77 9.28
N ASP A 33 8.52 23.97 9.10
CA ASP A 33 9.25 23.38 7.97
C ASP A 33 9.26 21.84 8.04
N LYS A 34 9.50 21.27 9.22
CA LYS A 34 9.44 19.81 9.41
C LYS A 34 8.03 19.26 9.17
N ALA A 35 7.00 19.94 9.66
CA ALA A 35 5.61 19.56 9.48
C ALA A 35 5.21 19.60 7.99
N SER A 36 5.62 20.64 7.26
CA SER A 36 5.39 20.74 5.82
C SER A 36 6.02 19.57 5.07
N ARG A 37 7.31 19.29 5.32
CA ARG A 37 8.01 18.17 4.67
C ARG A 37 7.40 16.81 5.02
N MET A 38 6.95 16.64 6.26
CA MET A 38 6.28 15.41 6.69
C MET A 38 4.94 15.24 5.97
N TYR A 39 4.17 16.31 5.83
CA TYR A 39 2.90 16.31 5.12
C TYR A 39 3.09 15.95 3.64
N ASP A 40 4.08 16.57 2.97
CA ASP A 40 4.39 16.27 1.58
C ASP A 40 4.78 14.80 1.38
N LYS A 41 5.60 14.25 2.27
CA LYS A 41 5.95 12.83 2.25
C LYS A 41 4.75 11.93 2.47
N MET A 42 3.86 12.28 3.40
CA MET A 42 2.64 11.52 3.64
C MET A 42 1.74 11.54 2.41
N ARG A 43 1.62 12.67 1.72
CA ARG A 43 0.87 12.80 0.48
C ARG A 43 1.40 11.85 -0.60
N LEU A 44 2.71 11.88 -0.84
CA LEU A 44 3.35 10.99 -1.81
C LEU A 44 3.15 9.52 -1.44
N PHE A 45 3.27 9.18 -0.15
CA PHE A 45 3.04 7.81 0.32
C PHE A 45 1.59 7.35 0.10
N VAL A 46 0.61 8.24 0.29
CA VAL A 46 -0.80 7.92 -0.01
C VAL A 46 -1.00 7.66 -1.51
N ASP A 47 -0.38 8.47 -2.36
CA ASP A 47 -0.43 8.29 -3.82
C ASP A 47 0.20 6.93 -4.22
N ASP A 48 1.35 6.56 -3.63
CA ASP A 48 2.02 5.27 -3.83
C ASP A 48 1.12 4.10 -3.40
N MET A 49 0.45 4.21 -2.24
CA MET A 49 -0.45 3.17 -1.73
C MET A 49 -1.70 3.01 -2.60
N GLN A 50 -2.24 4.09 -3.18
CA GLN A 50 -3.33 4.00 -4.15
C GLN A 50 -2.88 3.26 -5.42
N GLY A 51 -1.67 3.56 -5.92
CA GLY A 51 -1.09 2.86 -7.07
C GLY A 51 -0.86 1.37 -6.81
N LEU A 52 -0.44 1.00 -5.60
CA LEU A 52 -0.33 -0.39 -5.18
C LEU A 52 -1.70 -1.08 -5.16
N GLY A 53 -2.73 -0.44 -4.62
CA GLY A 53 -4.10 -0.97 -4.62
C GLY A 53 -4.58 -1.34 -6.03
N GLN A 54 -4.40 -0.42 -6.99
CA GLN A 54 -4.75 -0.70 -8.40
C GLN A 54 -3.95 -1.86 -8.99
N SER A 55 -2.69 -2.02 -8.61
CA SER A 55 -1.84 -3.11 -9.08
C SER A 55 -2.29 -4.45 -8.51
N LEU A 56 -2.73 -4.48 -7.25
CA LEU A 56 -3.31 -5.67 -6.62
C LEU A 56 -4.64 -6.05 -7.28
N ASP A 57 -5.51 -5.09 -7.59
CA ASP A 57 -6.76 -5.36 -8.30
C ASP A 57 -6.49 -5.98 -9.67
N LYS A 58 -5.53 -5.44 -10.42
CA LYS A 58 -5.09 -6.01 -11.71
C LYS A 58 -4.53 -7.41 -11.55
N ALA A 59 -3.69 -7.64 -10.53
CA ALA A 59 -3.14 -8.96 -10.24
C ALA A 59 -4.26 -9.97 -9.91
N GLN A 60 -5.26 -9.57 -9.12
CA GLN A 60 -6.41 -10.40 -8.79
C GLN A 60 -7.27 -10.73 -10.01
N ILE A 61 -7.50 -9.75 -10.90
CA ILE A 61 -8.21 -9.98 -12.17
C ILE A 61 -7.45 -10.99 -13.02
N ASN A 62 -6.14 -10.81 -13.20
CA ASN A 62 -5.30 -11.70 -13.98
C ASN A 62 -5.27 -13.12 -13.40
N TYR A 63 -5.18 -13.22 -12.07
CA TYR A 63 -5.27 -14.49 -11.36
C TYR A 63 -6.59 -15.20 -11.64
N ARG A 64 -7.72 -14.49 -11.51
CA ARG A 64 -9.06 -15.04 -11.80
C ARG A 64 -9.17 -15.48 -13.26
N LEU A 65 -8.69 -14.69 -14.21
CA LEU A 65 -8.69 -15.07 -15.63
C LEU A 65 -7.86 -16.33 -15.89
N ALA A 66 -6.70 -16.45 -15.26
CA ALA A 66 -5.86 -17.65 -15.36
C ALA A 66 -6.55 -18.87 -14.74
N MET A 67 -7.18 -18.71 -13.57
CA MET A 67 -7.91 -19.78 -12.90
C MET A 67 -9.13 -20.23 -13.72
N ASN A 68 -9.84 -19.29 -14.36
CA ASN A 68 -10.96 -19.62 -15.25
C ASN A 68 -10.49 -20.45 -16.45
N LYS A 69 -9.35 -20.10 -17.07
CA LYS A 69 -8.77 -20.90 -18.16
C LYS A 69 -8.31 -22.28 -17.69
N LEU A 70 -7.85 -22.38 -16.45
CA LEU A 70 -7.40 -23.62 -15.84
C LEU A 70 -8.57 -24.56 -15.50
N THR A 71 -9.66 -24.03 -14.94
CA THR A 71 -10.70 -24.82 -14.27
C THR A 71 -12.13 -24.61 -14.80
N GLU A 72 -12.58 -23.38 -15.07
CA GLU A 72 -14.02 -23.11 -15.27
C GLU A 72 -14.44 -22.93 -16.74
N GLY A 73 -13.52 -22.59 -17.64
CA GLY A 73 -13.82 -22.29 -19.04
C GLY A 73 -14.25 -23.51 -19.87
N ARG A 74 -15.05 -23.29 -20.93
CA ARG A 74 -15.36 -24.33 -21.92
C ARG A 74 -14.06 -24.81 -22.58
N GLY A 75 -13.69 -26.06 -22.33
CA GLY A 75 -12.40 -26.60 -22.76
C GLY A 75 -11.24 -26.17 -21.85
N ASN A 76 -11.48 -26.01 -20.54
CA ASN A 76 -10.43 -25.73 -19.57
C ASN A 76 -9.30 -26.78 -19.62
N LEU A 77 -8.10 -26.37 -19.22
CA LEU A 77 -6.88 -27.17 -19.37
C LEU A 77 -6.95 -28.49 -18.58
N ILE A 78 -7.59 -28.50 -17.41
CA ILE A 78 -7.70 -29.72 -16.59
C ILE A 78 -8.61 -30.75 -17.26
N SER A 79 -9.78 -30.34 -17.79
CA SER A 79 -10.68 -31.23 -18.52
C SER A 79 -10.04 -31.78 -19.79
N GLN A 80 -9.23 -30.98 -20.49
CA GLN A 80 -8.46 -31.47 -21.64
C GLN A 80 -7.39 -32.50 -21.22
N ALA A 81 -6.64 -32.21 -20.15
CA ALA A 81 -5.63 -33.12 -19.61
C ALA A 81 -6.24 -34.45 -19.13
N GLU A 82 -7.37 -34.40 -18.43
CA GLU A 82 -8.14 -35.59 -18.02
C GLU A 82 -8.70 -36.36 -19.22
N GLY A 83 -9.05 -35.67 -20.31
CA GLY A 83 -9.40 -36.29 -21.59
C GLY A 83 -8.27 -37.17 -22.14
N PHE A 84 -7.03 -36.70 -22.12
CA PHE A 84 -5.87 -37.50 -22.55
C PHE A 84 -5.61 -38.71 -21.64
N ARG A 85 -5.83 -38.56 -20.32
CA ARG A 85 -5.73 -39.69 -19.38
C ARG A 85 -6.76 -40.78 -19.72
N LYS A 86 -7.99 -40.41 -20.08
CA LYS A 86 -9.03 -41.35 -20.53
C LYS A 86 -8.67 -42.06 -21.84
N LEU A 87 -7.85 -41.45 -22.68
CA LEU A 87 -7.37 -42.03 -23.94
C LEU A 87 -6.13 -42.93 -23.77
N GLY A 88 -5.70 -43.19 -22.53
CA GLY A 88 -4.62 -44.15 -22.23
C GLY A 88 -3.22 -43.54 -22.18
N VAL A 89 -3.09 -42.22 -22.11
CA VAL A 89 -1.79 -41.56 -21.91
C VAL A 89 -1.32 -41.77 -20.47
N GLU A 90 -0.13 -42.31 -20.28
CA GLU A 90 0.49 -42.47 -18.96
C GLU A 90 0.84 -41.12 -18.32
N VAL A 91 0.30 -40.87 -17.12
CA VAL A 91 0.59 -39.66 -16.34
C VAL A 91 1.35 -40.06 -15.09
N LYS A 92 2.59 -39.57 -14.93
CA LYS A 92 3.46 -39.90 -13.79
C LYS A 92 3.01 -39.30 -12.44
N ARG A 93 2.29 -38.17 -12.46
CA ARG A 93 1.62 -37.56 -11.30
C ARG A 93 0.32 -36.90 -11.72
N SER A 94 -0.78 -37.31 -11.08
CA SER A 94 -2.09 -36.74 -11.31
C SER A 94 -2.20 -35.32 -10.77
N ILE A 95 -3.06 -34.52 -11.40
CA ILE A 95 -3.52 -33.24 -10.85
C ILE A 95 -4.35 -33.52 -9.59
N ASP A 96 -4.36 -32.57 -8.66
CA ASP A 96 -5.17 -32.65 -7.44
C ASP A 96 -6.64 -33.01 -7.78
N PRO A 97 -7.21 -34.06 -7.16
CA PRO A 97 -8.56 -34.51 -7.45
C PRO A 97 -9.64 -33.47 -7.15
N GLU A 98 -9.44 -32.56 -6.19
CA GLU A 98 -10.42 -31.49 -5.91
C GLU A 98 -10.49 -30.49 -7.06
N LEU A 99 -9.33 -30.09 -7.60
CA LEU A 99 -9.25 -29.18 -8.75
C LEU A 99 -9.80 -29.84 -10.02
N ALA A 100 -9.55 -31.13 -10.21
CA ALA A 100 -10.09 -31.89 -11.34
C ALA A 100 -11.62 -32.05 -11.27
N ASN A 101 -12.18 -32.27 -10.07
CA ASN A 101 -13.62 -32.33 -9.90
C ASN A 101 -14.29 -30.97 -10.13
N LYS A 102 -13.70 -29.89 -9.61
CA LYS A 102 -14.19 -28.53 -9.82
C LYS A 102 -14.21 -28.14 -11.31
N ALA A 103 -13.21 -28.59 -12.07
CA ALA A 103 -13.12 -28.32 -13.50
C ALA A 103 -14.08 -29.14 -14.38
N ASN A 104 -14.54 -30.30 -13.88
CA ASN A 104 -15.44 -31.21 -14.61
C ASN A 104 -16.92 -31.05 -14.23
N GLN A 105 -17.24 -30.27 -13.19
CA GLN A 105 -18.63 -29.91 -12.90
C GLN A 105 -19.05 -28.74 -13.80
N PRO A 106 -20.09 -28.90 -14.64
CA PRO A 106 -20.70 -27.74 -15.30
C PRO A 106 -21.24 -26.82 -14.21
N SER A 107 -21.01 -25.50 -14.32
CA SER A 107 -21.56 -24.54 -13.36
C SER A 107 -23.09 -24.60 -13.38
N CYS A 108 -23.68 -25.41 -12.50
CA CYS A 108 -25.09 -25.33 -12.13
C CYS A 108 -25.24 -24.11 -11.22
N ALA A 109 -25.19 -22.92 -11.83
CA ALA A 109 -25.55 -21.65 -11.20
C ALA A 109 -26.13 -20.74 -12.29
N ASN A 110 -27.28 -21.16 -12.83
CA ASN A 110 -28.27 -20.28 -13.43
C ASN A 110 -29.61 -20.63 -12.79
N ASP A 111 -29.89 -19.97 -11.67
CA ASP A 111 -31.21 -19.51 -11.23
C ASP A 111 -31.00 -18.17 -10.53
#